data_AF-A0A497FM73-F1
#
_entry.id   AF-A0A497FM73-F1
#
_cell.length_a   1.000
_cell.length_b   1.000
_cell.length_c   1.000
_cell.angle_alpha   90.00
_cell.angle_beta   90.00
_cell.angle_gamma   90.00
#
_symmetry.space_group_name_H-M   'P 1'
#
loop_
_entity.id
_entity.type
_entity.pdbx_description
1 polymer ?
#
loop_
_entity_poly.entity_id
_entity_poly.type
_entity_poly.pdbx_seq_one_letter_code
_entity_poly.pdbx_strand_id
1 'polypeptide(L)' 'MKVAIIGYGTAGMTTAGFIRIYGREREITVVEKRPYPIYHPCSIPDVIAGKIPSW' A
#
# COMPACT_ATOMS: atom_id res chain seq x y z
N MET A 1 -18.07 0.43 12.39
CA MET A 1 -17.32 1.70 12.18
C MET A 1 -16.76 1.70 10.77
N LYS A 2 -16.78 2.84 10.08
CA LYS A 2 -16.17 2.98 8.75
C LYS A 2 -14.85 3.74 8.85
N VAL A 3 -13.84 3.29 8.12
CA VAL A 3 -12.50 3.88 8.13
C VAL A 3 -12.08 4.19 6.69
N ALA A 4 -11.75 5.46 6.44
CA ALA A 4 -11.17 5.90 5.18
C ALA A 4 -9.65 6.06 5.36
N ILE A 5 -8.87 5.47 4.47
CA ILE A 5 -7.40 5.57 4.43
C ILE A 5 -7.03 6.31 3.15
N ILE A 6 -6.33 7.43 3.28
CA ILE A 6 -5.86 8.23 2.14
C ILE A 6 -4.39 7.93 1.89
N GLY A 7 -4.11 7.34 0.72
CA GLY A 7 -2.80 6.83 0.32
C GLY A 7 -2.63 5.34 0.65
N TYR A 8 -2.16 4.57 -0.33
CA TYR A 8 -1.92 3.13 -0.23
C TYR A 8 -0.45 2.76 -0.48
N GLY A 9 0.46 3.62 0.02
CA GLY A 9 1.86 3.28 0.22
C GLY A 9 2.08 2.45 1.48
N THR A 10 3.32 2.36 1.96
CA THR A 10 3.73 1.52 3.11
C THR A 10 2.83 1.72 4.34
N ALA A 11 2.58 2.97 4.74
CA ALA A 11 1.76 3.27 5.90
C ALA A 11 0.30 2.83 5.71
N GLY A 12 -0.34 3.26 4.62
CA GLY A 12 -1.74 2.94 4.36
C GLY A 12 -2.01 1.45 4.19
N MET A 13 -1.12 0.73 3.51
CA MET A 13 -1.18 -0.74 3.42
C MET A 13 -1.04 -1.40 4.79
N THR A 14 -0.05 -0.97 5.59
CA THR A 14 0.17 -1.52 6.93
C THR A 14 -1.05 -1.29 7.80
N THR A 15 -1.59 -0.06 7.82
CA THR A 15 -2.82 0.26 8.56
C THR A 15 -4.00 -0.60 8.12
N ALA A 16 -4.25 -0.73 6.81
CA ALA A 16 -5.33 -1.57 6.29
C ALA A 16 -5.16 -3.04 6.71
N GLY A 17 -3.93 -3.57 6.64
CA GLY A 17 -3.59 -4.93 7.07
C GLY A 17 -3.82 -5.15 8.56
N PHE A 18 -3.36 -4.23 9.40
CA PHE A 18 -3.58 -4.30 10.86
C PHE A 18 -5.07 -4.20 11.21
N ILE A 19 -5.84 -3.33 10.55
CA ILE A 19 -7.30 -3.29 10.75
C ILE A 19 -7.92 -4.63 10.34
N ARG A 20 -7.45 -5.28 9.26
CA ARG A 20 -7.96 -6.59 8.86
C ARG A 20 -7.64 -7.69 9.87
N ILE A 21 -6.56 -7.58 10.62
CA ILE A 21 -6.18 -8.53 11.68
C ILE A 21 -6.99 -8.26 12.96
N TYR A 22 -7.02 -7.02 13.42
CA TYR A 22 -7.50 -6.65 14.75
C TYR A 22 -8.92 -6.04 14.79
N GLY A 23 -9.53 -5.82 13.63
CA GLY A 23 -10.83 -5.14 13.50
C GLY A 23 -11.60 -5.60 12.27
N ARG A 24 -11.76 -6.91 12.10
CA ARG A 24 -12.37 -7.56 10.92
C ARG A 24 -13.78 -7.09 10.59
N GLU A 25 -14.51 -6.59 11.58
CA GLU A 25 -15.87 -6.05 11.49
C GLU A 25 -15.93 -4.61 10.97
N ARG A 26 -14.78 -3.94 10.84
CA ARG A 26 -14.69 -2.56 10.33
C ARG A 26 -14.71 -2.57 8.80
N GLU A 27 -15.50 -1.68 8.23
CA GLU A 27 -15.51 -1.41 6.79
C GLU A 27 -14.38 -0.44 6.47
N ILE A 28 -13.44 -0.86 5.62
CA ILE A 28 -12.27 -0.06 5.21
C ILE A 28 -12.39 0.32 3.74
N THR A 29 -12.17 1.60 3.43
CA THR A 29 -12.00 2.10 2.07
C THR A 29 -10.65 2.79 1.95
N VAL A 30 -9.86 2.41 0.95
CA VAL A 30 -8.57 3.05 0.67
C VAL A 30 -8.67 3.82 -0.63
N VAL A 31 -8.18 5.06 -0.63
CA VAL A 31 -8.12 5.92 -1.81
C VAL A 31 -6.66 6.19 -2.14
N GLU A 32 -6.22 5.80 -3.32
CA GLU A 32 -4.87 6.06 -3.84
C GLU A 32 -4.96 6.91 -5.10
N LYS A 33 -4.10 7.93 -5.19
CA LYS A 33 -4.07 8.83 -6.35
C LYS A 33 -3.35 8.19 -7.54
N ARG A 34 -2.35 7.36 -7.26
CA ARG A 34 -1.55 6.69 -8.29
C ARG A 34 -2.36 5.59 -8.99
N PRO A 35 -2.17 5.38 -10.30
CA PRO A 35 -2.88 4.34 -11.05
C PRO A 35 -2.42 2.92 -10.68
N TYR A 36 -1.22 2.77 -10.13
CA TYR A 36 -0.69 1.52 -9.60
C TYR A 36 -0.66 1.57 -8.06
N PRO A 37 -1.57 0.85 -7.39
CA PRO A 37 -1.49 0.64 -5.95
C PRO A 37 -0.39 -0.39 -5.65
N ILE A 38 0.27 -0.27 -4.49
CA ILE A 38 1.24 -1.26 -4.01
C ILE A 38 2.45 -1.45 -4.95
N TYR A 39 3.50 -0.68 -4.71
CA TYR A 39 4.81 -0.87 -5.35
C TYR A 39 5.91 -0.58 -4.33
N HIS A 40 7.14 -1.03 -4.61
CA HIS A 40 8.28 -0.77 -3.73
C HIS A 40 9.10 0.42 -4.26
N PRO A 41 8.77 1.69 -3.90
CA PRO A 41 9.48 2.86 -4.43
C PRO A 41 10.98 2.82 -4.15
N CYS A 42 11.39 2.19 -3.05
CA CYS A 42 12.80 2.05 -2.69
C CYS A 42 13.58 1.11 -3.62
N SER A 43 12.90 0.25 -4.40
CA SER A 43 13.53 -0.68 -5.35
C SER A 43 13.64 -0.12 -6.78
N ILE A 44 13.01 1.03 -7.06
CA ILE A 44 13.10 1.69 -8.37
C ILE A 44 14.57 1.91 -8.79
N PRO A 45 15.49 2.37 -7.91
CA PRO A 45 16.90 2.51 -8.28
C PRO A 45 17.54 1.18 -8.71
N ASP A 46 17.17 0.06 -8.09
CA ASP A 46 17.72 -1.25 -8.42
C ASP A 46 17.19 -1.78 -9.76
N VAL A 47 15.93 -1.47 -10.11
CA VAL A 47 15.38 -1.75 -11.46
C VAL A 47 16.11 -0.92 -12.51
N ILE A 48 16.29 0.39 -12.27
CA ILE A 48 16.99 1.27 -13.20
C ILE A 48 18.44 0.83 -13.38
N ALA A 49 19.08 0.34 -12.31
CA ALA A 49 20.44 -0.21 -12.36
C ALA A 49 20.53 -1.62 -12.98
N GLY A 50 19.40 -2.24 -13.38
CA GLY A 50 19.37 -3.58 -13.96
C GLY A 50 19.69 -4.71 -12.98
N LYS A 51 19.67 -4.45 -11.67
CA LYS A 51 19.96 -5.46 -10.64
C LYS A 51 18.77 -6.40 -10.41
N ILE A 52 17.57 -5.90 -10.66
CA ILE A 52 16.31 -6.66 -10.57
C ILE A 52 15.45 -6.38 -11.80
N PRO A 53 14.65 -7.35 -12.26
CA PRO A 53 13.93 -7.24 -13.53
C PRO A 53 12.69 -6.33 -13.47
N SER A 54 12.10 -6.11 -12.28
CA SER A 54 10.86 -5.34 -12.11
C SER A 54 10.70 -4.76 -10.69
N TRP A 55 9.78 -3.80 -10.53
CA TRP A 55 9.47 -3.04 -9.31
C TRP A 55 8.14 -3.44 -8.66
#